data_AF-A0AAW0YFR6-F1
#
_entry.id   AF-A0AAW0YFR6-F1
#
_cell.length_a   1.000
_cell.length_b   1.000
_cell.length_c   1.000
_cell.angle_alpha   90.00
_cell.angle_beta   90.00
_cell.angle_gamma   90.00
#
_symmetry.space_group_name_H-M   'P 1'
#
loop_
_entity.id
_entity.type
_entity.pdbx_description
1 polymer ?
#
loop_
_entity_poly.entity_id
_entity_poly.type
_entity_poly.pdbx_seq_one_letter_code
_entity_poly.pdbx_strand_id
1 'polypeptide(L)'
;RCTSCPVSRKLLLSIRYKIIHMRSLTMAAKILGGSAQENIAKIKKAFLDGVNTVQPHELIGKSIKQDTDKLFINGTKYDLHHNVYVIGFGKAVIGMVKPIQLALVTSDGGSHLKGGIVSVPLGIQKSLADKPHMLPNECSCLEILEGAKDNIPDEAAFAAAKKIVSLLEKLSEEDLLLVLISGGGSALLPYPIPPLSLNEKSEMTKSLSRAGATITELNTVRKELSLTKGGGLAELTKARIVSFILSDIINNPLDMIASGPTVPNRDTPGAAEKILKKYNISTKDYVKKIIQRKRIHSSMLEFPHVINHIIGSNETALLGVEASLSSQTSSPCLSLILTSSLKGEASKIGTKMAELVVAITQILCGSEDELCDELLLDLCVTVDKKKAITETLQNSSEIKCPIWLIFGGETTVTVQGSGRGGRNQEMVLSTSVALEEELRGSKFVGEIMFLSGGTDGIDGPTDAAGAFTYWCSSNSGIKSQVQEAQLQGLVPEDFLGVNDSYTYFSQLSSGQFLLKPGHTGTNVMDLQILLINPKL
;
A
#
# COMPACT_ATOMS: atom_id res chain seq x y z
N ARG A 1 55.94 -17.14 -30.43
CA ARG A 1 55.83 -18.35 -29.59
C ARG A 1 54.76 -18.11 -28.53
N CYS A 2 53.84 -19.06 -28.39
CA CYS A 2 52.69 -19.13 -27.46
C CYS A 2 51.53 -18.13 -27.63
N THR A 3 50.69 -18.42 -28.62
CA THR A 3 49.26 -18.10 -28.66
C THR A 3 48.48 -19.21 -27.94
N SER A 4 48.12 -19.01 -26.66
CA SER A 4 46.96 -19.64 -25.98
C SER A 4 47.05 -19.43 -24.45
N CYS A 5 46.41 -18.37 -23.94
CA CYS A 5 46.06 -18.33 -22.53
C CYS A 5 44.70 -17.64 -22.35
N PRO A 6 43.61 -18.39 -22.09
CA PRO A 6 42.27 -17.84 -21.93
C PRO A 6 42.08 -17.01 -20.64
N VAL A 7 43.08 -17.02 -19.75
CA VAL A 7 43.05 -16.31 -18.46
C VAL A 7 43.30 -14.80 -18.63
N SER A 8 44.10 -14.36 -19.61
CA SER A 8 44.43 -12.94 -19.76
C SER A 8 43.26 -12.11 -20.33
N ARG A 9 42.44 -12.67 -21.24
CA ARG A 9 41.25 -11.99 -21.79
C ARG A 9 40.16 -11.80 -20.74
N LYS A 10 39.88 -12.79 -19.88
CA LYS A 10 38.89 -12.66 -18.79
C LYS A 10 39.33 -11.65 -17.72
N LEU A 11 40.63 -11.58 -17.41
CA LEU A 11 41.17 -10.60 -16.47
C LEU A 11 41.13 -9.18 -17.05
N LEU A 12 41.46 -9.00 -18.33
CA LEU A 12 41.36 -7.71 -19.03
C LEU A 12 39.90 -7.24 -19.21
N LEU A 13 38.96 -8.15 -19.45
CA LEU A 13 37.52 -7.86 -19.49
C LEU A 13 36.99 -7.49 -18.09
N SER A 14 37.40 -8.19 -17.03
CA SER A 14 37.04 -7.89 -15.64
C SER A 14 37.61 -6.55 -15.15
N ILE A 15 38.85 -6.21 -15.55
CA ILE A 15 39.46 -4.91 -15.26
C ILE A 15 38.80 -3.80 -16.07
N ARG A 16 38.47 -4.02 -17.36
CA ARG A 16 37.67 -3.06 -18.14
C ARG A 16 36.27 -2.86 -17.56
N TYR A 17 35.60 -3.93 -17.12
CA TYR A 17 34.29 -3.84 -16.45
C TYR A 17 34.42 -3.06 -15.13
N LYS A 18 35.41 -3.35 -14.28
CA LYS A 18 35.66 -2.60 -13.04
C LYS A 18 36.04 -1.13 -13.28
N ILE A 19 36.80 -0.82 -14.34
CA ILE A 19 37.17 0.56 -14.69
C ILE A 19 35.98 1.33 -15.27
N ILE A 20 35.14 0.69 -16.10
CA ILE A 20 33.89 1.28 -16.60
C ILE A 20 32.89 1.47 -15.46
N HIS A 21 32.79 0.50 -14.55
CA HIS A 21 31.89 0.56 -13.39
C HIS A 21 32.35 1.61 -12.36
N MET A 22 33.65 1.68 -12.04
CA MET A 22 34.20 2.76 -11.21
C MET A 22 34.07 4.14 -11.87
N ARG A 23 34.23 4.24 -13.20
CA ARG A 23 33.99 5.50 -13.95
C ARG A 23 32.50 5.88 -13.98
N SER A 24 31.58 4.93 -14.04
CA SER A 24 30.12 5.18 -13.97
C SER A 24 29.68 5.65 -12.57
N LEU A 25 30.22 5.03 -11.51
CA LEU A 25 29.99 5.43 -10.12
C LEU A 25 30.59 6.81 -9.80
N THR A 26 31.74 7.16 -10.39
CA THR A 26 32.34 8.50 -10.25
C THR A 26 31.78 9.56 -11.22
N MET A 27 31.11 9.18 -12.31
CA MET A 27 30.39 10.13 -13.17
C MET A 27 29.01 10.49 -12.60
N ALA A 28 28.19 9.53 -12.18
CA ALA A 28 26.85 9.80 -11.64
C ALA A 28 26.90 10.62 -10.33
N ALA A 29 27.87 10.35 -9.45
CA ALA A 29 28.12 11.15 -8.25
C ALA A 29 28.66 12.56 -8.56
N LYS A 30 29.18 12.82 -9.77
CA LYS A 30 29.70 14.12 -10.22
C LYS A 30 28.69 14.97 -11.00
N ILE A 31 27.55 14.41 -11.42
CA ILE A 31 26.61 15.11 -12.32
C ILE A 31 25.57 15.94 -11.55
N LEU A 32 25.10 15.44 -10.40
CA LEU A 32 24.16 16.13 -9.50
C LEU A 32 24.93 17.07 -8.55
N GLY A 33 24.52 18.33 -8.45
CA GLY A 33 25.06 19.24 -7.42
C GLY A 33 24.66 18.81 -6.00
N GLY A 34 25.36 19.31 -4.98
CA GLY A 34 25.14 18.94 -3.57
C GLY A 34 23.68 19.06 -3.11
N SER A 35 23.00 20.16 -3.48
CA SER A 35 21.58 20.39 -3.18
C SER A 35 20.65 19.29 -3.71
N ALA A 36 20.89 18.79 -4.94
CA ALA A 36 20.03 17.77 -5.54
C ALA A 36 20.22 16.41 -4.85
N GLN A 37 21.46 16.07 -4.45
CA GLN A 37 21.71 14.84 -3.69
C GLN A 37 21.06 14.88 -2.31
N GLU A 38 21.09 16.03 -1.63
CA GLU A 38 20.40 16.23 -0.36
C GLU A 38 18.88 16.08 -0.49
N ASN A 39 18.27 16.67 -1.51
CA ASN A 39 16.83 16.57 -1.74
C ASN A 39 16.40 15.14 -2.10
N ILE A 40 17.24 14.38 -2.83
CA ILE A 40 17.02 12.94 -3.06
C ILE A 40 17.09 12.14 -1.75
N ALA A 41 18.01 12.48 -0.84
CA ALA A 41 18.05 11.84 0.48
C ALA A 41 16.79 12.17 1.30
N LYS A 42 16.35 13.43 1.27
CA LYS A 42 15.14 13.90 1.99
C LYS A 42 13.88 13.20 1.51
N ILE A 43 13.65 13.13 0.21
CA ILE A 43 12.43 12.51 -0.35
C ILE A 43 12.37 11.01 -0.03
N LYS A 44 13.51 10.31 -0.12
CA LYS A 44 13.61 8.88 0.24
C LYS A 44 13.38 8.67 1.74
N LYS A 45 13.95 9.53 2.59
CA LYS A 45 13.74 9.48 4.04
C LYS A 45 12.28 9.75 4.39
N ALA A 46 11.66 10.75 3.77
CA ALA A 46 10.26 11.08 4.01
C ALA A 46 9.32 9.92 3.64
N PHE A 47 9.56 9.26 2.51
CA PHE A 47 8.86 8.02 2.15
C PHE A 47 9.00 6.94 3.22
N LEU A 48 10.23 6.64 3.66
CA LEU A 48 10.50 5.62 4.67
C LEU A 48 9.86 5.96 6.02
N ASP A 49 9.92 7.21 6.45
CA ASP A 49 9.28 7.65 7.69
C ASP A 49 7.76 7.53 7.61
N GLY A 50 7.15 7.89 6.47
CA GLY A 50 5.74 7.64 6.19
C GLY A 50 5.37 6.17 6.37
N VAL A 51 6.14 5.25 5.75
CA VAL A 51 5.98 3.80 5.92
C VAL A 51 6.18 3.36 7.38
N ASN A 52 7.15 3.95 8.09
CA ASN A 52 7.42 3.59 9.48
C ASN A 52 6.24 3.92 10.41
N THR A 53 5.52 5.02 10.15
CA THR A 53 4.34 5.38 10.96
C THR A 53 3.21 4.36 10.93
N VAL A 54 3.16 3.53 9.88
CA VAL A 54 2.15 2.49 9.67
C VAL A 54 2.68 1.07 9.91
N GLN A 55 3.78 0.96 10.65
CA GLN A 55 4.29 -0.33 11.08
C GLN A 55 3.33 -0.98 12.09
N PRO A 56 2.90 -2.24 11.88
CA PRO A 56 1.95 -2.94 12.73
C PRO A 56 2.25 -2.85 14.23
N HIS A 57 3.51 -3.02 14.62
CA HIS A 57 3.92 -2.99 16.01
C HIS A 57 3.77 -1.61 16.66
N GLU A 58 4.08 -0.54 15.93
CA GLU A 58 3.88 0.83 16.42
C GLU A 58 2.39 1.17 16.54
N LEU A 59 1.59 0.79 15.54
CA LEU A 59 0.17 1.11 15.51
C LEU A 59 -0.58 0.45 16.66
N ILE A 60 -0.30 -0.84 16.94
CA ILE A 60 -0.88 -1.53 18.09
C ILE A 60 -0.38 -0.91 19.40
N GLY A 61 0.92 -0.62 19.52
CA GLY A 61 1.49 0.01 20.72
C GLY A 61 0.92 1.40 21.02
N LYS A 62 0.54 2.17 19.99
CA LYS A 62 -0.15 3.46 20.15
C LYS A 62 -1.63 3.27 20.53
N SER A 63 -2.26 2.20 20.05
CA SER A 63 -3.69 1.95 20.24
C SER A 63 -4.01 1.30 21.59
N ILE A 64 -3.06 0.59 22.19
CA ILE A 64 -3.28 -0.22 23.39
C ILE A 64 -2.39 0.27 24.53
N LYS A 65 -2.98 0.42 25.71
CA LYS A 65 -2.26 0.59 26.98
C LYS A 65 -2.80 -0.42 27.98
N GLN A 66 -1.91 -1.11 28.68
CA GLN A 66 -2.29 -1.98 29.77
C GLN A 66 -2.00 -1.28 31.10
N ASP A 67 -2.92 -1.40 32.05
CA ASP A 67 -2.74 -1.03 33.44
C ASP A 67 -3.29 -2.15 34.31
N THR A 68 -2.39 -2.92 34.93
CA THR A 68 -2.73 -4.12 35.72
C THR A 68 -3.69 -5.05 34.98
N ASP A 69 -4.90 -5.25 35.51
CA ASP A 69 -5.95 -6.11 34.95
C ASP A 69 -6.91 -5.33 34.03
N LYS A 70 -6.45 -4.24 33.43
CA LYS A 70 -7.26 -3.40 32.53
C LYS A 70 -6.52 -3.17 31.23
N LEU A 71 -7.26 -3.32 30.13
CA LEU A 71 -6.81 -2.96 28.80
C LEU A 71 -7.52 -1.69 28.35
N PHE A 72 -6.77 -0.70 27.91
CA PHE A 72 -7.29 0.51 27.29
C PHE A 72 -7.01 0.45 25.80
N ILE A 73 -8.06 0.44 25.00
CA ILE A 73 -7.98 0.46 23.53
C ILE A 73 -8.56 1.80 23.08
N ASN A 74 -7.72 2.69 22.56
CA ASN A 74 -8.09 4.06 22.15
C ASN A 74 -8.93 4.80 23.22
N GLY A 75 -8.56 4.65 24.49
CA GLY A 75 -9.24 5.25 25.64
C GLY A 75 -10.45 4.48 26.18
N THR A 76 -10.95 3.46 25.47
CA THR A 76 -12.01 2.58 25.96
C THR A 76 -11.42 1.52 26.88
N LYS A 77 -11.98 1.38 28.08
CA LYS A 77 -11.54 0.43 29.11
C LYS A 77 -12.21 -0.94 28.94
N TYR A 78 -11.43 -2.00 29.12
CA TYR A 78 -11.86 -3.39 29.18
C TYR A 78 -11.21 -4.06 30.41
N ASP A 79 -12.02 -4.74 31.21
CA ASP A 79 -11.53 -5.49 32.36
C ASP A 79 -11.03 -6.87 31.91
N LEU A 80 -9.85 -7.26 32.40
CA LEU A 80 -9.15 -8.47 32.00
C LEU A 80 -9.25 -9.54 33.08
N HIS A 81 -9.78 -10.70 32.71
CA HIS A 81 -10.05 -11.81 33.63
C HIS A 81 -9.61 -13.17 33.04
N HIS A 82 -8.48 -13.19 32.32
CA HIS A 82 -8.01 -14.39 31.59
C HIS A 82 -9.04 -14.89 30.56
N ASN A 83 -9.71 -13.94 29.93
CA ASN A 83 -10.87 -14.10 29.04
C ASN A 83 -10.60 -13.49 27.66
N VAL A 84 -9.33 -13.24 27.30
CA VAL A 84 -8.98 -12.60 26.03
C VAL A 84 -8.64 -13.64 24.99
N TYR A 85 -9.23 -13.49 23.81
CA TYR A 85 -8.98 -14.32 22.64
C TYR A 85 -8.52 -13.45 21.48
N VAL A 86 -7.64 -13.98 20.64
CA VAL A 86 -7.10 -13.26 19.47
C VAL A 86 -7.38 -14.06 18.22
N ILE A 87 -8.00 -13.43 17.24
CA ILE A 87 -8.02 -13.96 15.87
C ILE A 87 -7.39 -12.95 14.93
N GLY A 88 -6.79 -13.43 13.85
CA GLY A 88 -6.19 -12.55 12.87
C GLY A 88 -6.22 -13.12 11.47
N PHE A 89 -6.39 -12.26 10.47
CA PHE A 89 -6.32 -12.67 9.06
C PHE A 89 -5.86 -11.50 8.16
N GLY A 90 -4.77 -11.70 7.43
CA GLY A 90 -4.20 -10.67 6.54
C GLY A 90 -2.68 -10.72 6.42
N LYS A 91 -2.15 -10.00 5.42
CA LYS A 91 -0.71 -9.91 5.12
C LYS A 91 0.13 -9.32 6.24
N ALA A 92 -0.34 -8.27 6.90
CA ALA A 92 0.39 -7.52 7.93
C ALA A 92 0.02 -7.96 9.36
N VAL A 93 -0.95 -8.87 9.51
CA VAL A 93 -1.46 -9.32 10.81
C VAL A 93 -0.37 -9.96 11.66
N ILE A 94 0.59 -10.66 11.07
CA ILE A 94 1.69 -11.29 11.82
C ILE A 94 2.45 -10.28 12.69
N GLY A 95 2.71 -9.07 12.16
CA GLY A 95 3.37 -7.99 12.88
C GLY A 95 2.51 -7.34 13.97
N MET A 96 1.20 -7.60 13.98
CA MET A 96 0.28 -7.14 15.02
C MET A 96 0.21 -8.09 16.22
N VAL A 97 0.61 -9.35 16.08
CA VAL A 97 0.40 -10.37 17.13
C VAL A 97 1.29 -10.13 18.34
N LYS A 98 2.59 -9.92 18.14
CA LYS A 98 3.55 -9.71 19.23
C LYS A 98 3.20 -8.55 20.17
N PRO A 99 2.89 -7.32 19.70
CA PRO A 99 2.50 -6.24 20.59
C PRO A 99 1.20 -6.55 21.35
N ILE A 100 0.26 -7.29 20.76
CA ILE A 100 -0.92 -7.79 21.46
C ILE A 100 -0.54 -8.75 22.59
N GLN A 101 0.34 -9.74 22.32
CA GLN A 101 0.80 -10.67 23.35
C GLN A 101 1.46 -9.92 24.52
N LEU A 102 2.31 -8.95 24.23
CA LEU A 102 2.99 -8.13 25.24
C LEU A 102 2.02 -7.30 26.07
N ALA A 103 0.97 -6.75 25.46
CA ALA A 103 -0.06 -5.97 26.15
C ALA A 103 -1.06 -6.81 26.96
N LEU A 104 -0.89 -8.14 26.97
CA LEU A 104 -1.74 -9.08 27.70
C LEU A 104 -0.95 -9.89 28.73
N VAL A 105 0.30 -9.51 29.03
CA VAL A 105 1.12 -10.15 30.07
C VAL A 105 0.64 -9.70 31.44
N THR A 106 0.50 -10.63 32.39
CA THR A 106 0.11 -10.32 33.78
C THR A 106 1.33 -9.99 34.63
N SER A 107 1.13 -9.33 35.78
CA SER A 107 2.22 -8.91 36.67
C SER A 107 3.05 -10.07 37.24
N ASP A 108 2.48 -11.27 37.30
CA ASP A 108 3.15 -12.51 37.74
C ASP A 108 3.83 -13.29 36.60
N GLY A 109 3.84 -12.73 35.38
CA GLY A 109 4.47 -13.34 34.20
C GLY A 109 3.57 -14.33 33.44
N GLY A 110 2.31 -14.47 33.82
CA GLY A 110 1.28 -15.16 33.04
C GLY A 110 0.73 -14.30 31.88
N SER A 111 -0.46 -14.67 31.39
CA SER A 111 -1.13 -13.88 30.35
C SER A 111 -2.65 -13.97 30.44
N HIS A 112 -3.33 -12.86 30.13
CA HIS A 112 -4.77 -12.85 29.94
C HIS A 112 -5.23 -13.49 28.61
N LEU A 113 -4.29 -13.78 27.69
CA LEU A 113 -4.55 -14.47 26.43
C LEU A 113 -4.82 -15.96 26.66
N LYS A 114 -6.06 -16.39 26.40
CA LYS A 114 -6.52 -17.77 26.62
C LYS A 114 -6.46 -18.64 25.36
N GLY A 115 -6.56 -18.02 24.18
CA GLY A 115 -6.54 -18.74 22.92
C GLY A 115 -6.48 -17.83 21.71
N GLY A 116 -5.91 -18.31 20.60
CA GLY A 116 -5.98 -17.56 19.35
C GLY A 116 -5.60 -18.33 18.10
N ILE A 117 -6.15 -17.88 16.97
CA ILE A 117 -5.88 -18.45 15.64
C ILE A 117 -5.63 -17.31 14.65
N VAL A 118 -4.47 -17.32 14.01
CA VAL A 118 -4.04 -16.28 13.07
C VAL A 118 -3.73 -16.91 11.71
N SER A 119 -4.43 -16.45 10.67
CA SER A 119 -4.22 -16.89 9.28
C SER A 119 -3.43 -15.85 8.49
N VAL A 120 -2.26 -16.23 7.97
CA VAL A 120 -1.32 -15.32 7.31
C VAL A 120 -0.81 -15.91 5.99
N PRO A 121 -0.25 -15.12 5.07
CA PRO A 121 0.20 -15.62 3.78
C PRO A 121 1.29 -16.70 3.91
N LEU A 122 1.26 -17.69 3.00
CA LEU A 122 2.28 -18.71 2.91
C LEU A 122 3.69 -18.11 2.73
N GLY A 123 4.64 -18.53 3.58
CA GLY A 123 6.03 -18.10 3.55
C GLY A 123 6.32 -16.79 4.28
N ILE A 124 5.32 -16.14 4.88
CA ILE A 124 5.51 -14.83 5.54
C ILE A 124 6.49 -14.90 6.71
N GLN A 125 6.46 -15.97 7.52
CA GLN A 125 7.38 -16.10 8.66
C GLN A 125 8.83 -16.18 8.18
N LYS A 126 9.07 -16.90 7.08
CA LYS A 126 10.39 -16.98 6.45
C LYS A 126 10.83 -15.63 5.90
N SER A 127 9.92 -14.88 5.28
CA SER A 127 10.22 -13.54 4.72
C SER A 127 10.54 -12.49 5.78
N LEU A 128 10.15 -12.72 7.04
CA LEU A 128 10.37 -11.83 8.18
C LEU A 128 11.40 -12.39 9.17
N ALA A 129 12.19 -13.40 8.79
CA ALA A 129 13.16 -14.05 9.67
C ALA A 129 14.25 -13.08 10.18
N ASP A 130 14.57 -12.04 9.41
CA ASP A 130 15.49 -10.96 9.76
C ASP A 130 14.83 -9.84 10.60
N LYS A 131 13.52 -9.94 10.87
CA LYS A 131 12.73 -8.96 11.63
C LYS A 131 12.03 -9.61 12.83
N PRO A 132 12.77 -10.04 13.88
CA PRO A 132 12.20 -10.76 15.03
C PRO A 132 11.22 -9.94 15.89
N HIS A 133 11.17 -8.62 15.72
CA HIS A 133 10.16 -7.77 16.35
C HIS A 133 8.78 -7.88 15.67
N MET A 134 8.72 -8.36 14.42
CA MET A 134 7.50 -8.58 13.63
C MET A 134 6.99 -10.04 13.73
N LEU A 135 7.76 -10.92 14.36
CA LEU A 135 7.37 -12.32 14.58
C LEU A 135 6.76 -12.47 15.98
N PRO A 136 5.69 -13.27 16.14
CA PRO A 136 5.08 -13.52 17.44
C PRO A 136 6.05 -14.23 18.39
N ASN A 137 5.83 -14.05 19.69
CA ASN A 137 6.49 -14.88 20.71
C ASN A 137 5.86 -16.27 20.70
N GLU A 138 6.65 -17.32 20.97
CA GLU A 138 6.13 -18.68 21.12
C GLU A 138 5.07 -18.72 22.22
N CYS A 139 3.85 -19.12 21.88
CA CYS A 139 2.77 -19.37 22.84
C CYS A 139 2.03 -20.65 22.46
N SER A 140 1.84 -21.55 23.41
CA SER A 140 0.96 -22.73 23.23
C SER A 140 -0.51 -22.34 23.04
N CYS A 141 -0.87 -21.11 23.44
CA CYS A 141 -2.22 -20.56 23.36
C CYS A 141 -2.59 -20.03 21.97
N LEU A 142 -1.62 -19.80 21.06
CA LEU A 142 -1.86 -19.08 19.82
C LEU A 142 -1.27 -19.83 18.63
N GLU A 143 -2.09 -20.12 17.63
CA GLU A 143 -1.68 -20.85 16.43
C GLU A 143 -1.55 -19.91 15.23
N ILE A 144 -0.38 -19.93 14.59
CA ILE A 144 -0.13 -19.22 13.32
C ILE A 144 -0.24 -20.22 12.17
N LEU A 145 -1.13 -19.95 11.23
CA LEU A 145 -1.42 -20.80 10.08
C LEU A 145 -1.14 -20.05 8.78
N GLU A 146 -0.23 -20.62 8.00
CA GLU A 146 0.17 -20.10 6.69
C GLU A 146 -0.67 -20.71 5.56
N GLY A 147 -1.20 -19.86 4.68
CA GLY A 147 -2.00 -20.28 3.53
C GLY A 147 -2.24 -19.16 2.53
N ALA A 148 -3.27 -19.33 1.71
CA ALA A 148 -3.65 -18.40 0.65
C ALA A 148 -2.49 -18.00 -0.28
N LYS A 149 -1.80 -18.99 -0.87
CA LYS A 149 -0.71 -18.74 -1.83
C LYS A 149 -1.18 -17.78 -2.94
N ASP A 150 -0.33 -16.81 -3.28
CA ASP A 150 -0.60 -15.77 -4.30
C ASP A 150 -1.88 -14.95 -4.03
N ASN A 151 -2.28 -14.82 -2.75
CA ASN A 151 -3.51 -14.15 -2.33
C ASN A 151 -4.80 -14.80 -2.88
N ILE A 152 -4.77 -16.12 -3.11
CA ILE A 152 -5.91 -16.92 -3.55
C ILE A 152 -6.33 -17.87 -2.42
N PRO A 153 -7.63 -17.95 -2.06
CA PRO A 153 -8.10 -18.92 -1.07
C PRO A 153 -7.66 -20.36 -1.38
N ASP A 154 -7.08 -21.05 -0.41
CA ASP A 154 -6.68 -22.45 -0.49
C ASP A 154 -7.16 -23.26 0.73
N GLU A 155 -6.91 -24.57 0.71
CA GLU A 155 -7.34 -25.48 1.78
C GLU A 155 -6.66 -25.18 3.13
N ALA A 156 -5.44 -24.64 3.11
CA ALA A 156 -4.73 -24.25 4.33
C ALA A 156 -5.40 -23.03 5.00
N ALA A 157 -5.71 -21.99 4.21
CA ALA A 157 -6.48 -20.84 4.69
C ALA A 157 -7.90 -21.25 5.12
N PHE A 158 -8.53 -22.20 4.43
CA PHE A 158 -9.84 -22.71 4.85
C PHE A 158 -9.76 -23.51 6.16
N ALA A 159 -8.71 -24.30 6.38
CA ALA A 159 -8.49 -24.98 7.65
C ALA A 159 -8.31 -23.97 8.81
N ALA A 160 -7.59 -22.87 8.57
CA ALA A 160 -7.49 -21.78 9.54
C ALA A 160 -8.85 -21.12 9.82
N ALA A 161 -9.62 -20.82 8.77
CA ALA A 161 -10.96 -20.26 8.91
C ALA A 161 -11.90 -21.21 9.68
N LYS A 162 -11.78 -22.54 9.51
CA LYS A 162 -12.52 -23.53 10.30
C LYS A 162 -12.20 -23.43 11.79
N LYS A 163 -10.92 -23.37 12.13
CA LYS A 163 -10.49 -23.23 13.53
C LYS A 163 -10.98 -21.91 14.14
N ILE A 164 -10.93 -20.81 13.38
CA ILE A 164 -11.49 -19.51 13.80
C ILE A 164 -12.98 -19.64 14.11
N VAL A 165 -13.78 -20.18 13.19
CA VAL A 165 -15.24 -20.36 13.42
C VAL A 165 -15.52 -21.24 14.64
N SER A 166 -14.82 -22.37 14.77
CA SER A 166 -14.96 -23.25 15.94
C SER A 166 -14.55 -22.61 17.26
N LEU A 167 -13.67 -21.60 17.24
CA LEU A 167 -13.32 -20.81 18.42
C LEU A 167 -14.47 -19.84 18.76
N LEU A 168 -14.95 -19.08 17.77
CA LEU A 168 -15.99 -18.07 17.92
C LEU A 168 -17.29 -18.64 18.52
N GLU A 169 -17.71 -19.81 18.06
CA GLU A 169 -18.93 -20.49 18.52
C GLU A 169 -18.89 -20.89 20.01
N LYS A 170 -17.69 -20.92 20.63
CA LYS A 170 -17.50 -21.28 22.04
C LYS A 170 -17.42 -20.08 22.97
N LEU A 171 -17.27 -18.87 22.43
CA LEU A 171 -17.10 -17.66 23.23
C LEU A 171 -18.44 -17.14 23.76
N SER A 172 -18.39 -16.54 24.94
CA SER A 172 -19.52 -15.99 25.68
C SER A 172 -19.44 -14.46 25.76
N GLU A 173 -20.49 -13.81 26.25
CA GLU A 173 -20.56 -12.35 26.42
C GLU A 173 -19.50 -11.79 27.40
N GLU A 174 -18.97 -12.65 28.28
CA GLU A 174 -17.91 -12.32 29.23
C GLU A 174 -16.51 -12.32 28.59
N ASP A 175 -16.37 -12.85 27.38
CA ASP A 175 -15.08 -12.94 26.69
C ASP A 175 -14.80 -11.67 25.86
N LEU A 176 -13.52 -11.31 25.78
CA LEU A 176 -13.02 -10.24 24.92
C LEU A 176 -12.31 -10.86 23.71
N LEU A 177 -12.82 -10.60 22.51
CA LEU A 177 -12.23 -11.03 21.26
C LEU A 177 -11.53 -9.86 20.56
N LEU A 178 -10.22 -9.95 20.39
CA LEU A 178 -9.43 -9.03 19.58
C LEU A 178 -9.31 -9.58 18.16
N VAL A 179 -9.74 -8.80 17.16
CA VAL A 179 -9.76 -9.21 15.74
C VAL A 179 -8.76 -8.38 14.95
N LEU A 180 -7.69 -9.01 14.47
CA LEU A 180 -6.63 -8.36 13.72
C LEU A 180 -6.89 -8.51 12.20
N ILE A 181 -7.07 -7.39 11.50
CA ILE A 181 -7.45 -7.38 10.09
C ILE A 181 -6.44 -6.54 9.30
N SER A 182 -5.97 -7.09 8.17
CA SER A 182 -5.24 -6.30 7.17
C SER A 182 -5.61 -6.74 5.76
N GLY A 183 -4.97 -6.11 4.77
CA GLY A 183 -5.02 -6.52 3.37
C GLY A 183 -4.83 -8.03 3.14
N GLY A 184 -5.53 -8.58 2.15
CA GLY A 184 -5.55 -10.02 1.84
C GLY A 184 -6.52 -10.87 2.69
N GLY A 185 -7.21 -10.28 3.67
CA GLY A 185 -8.15 -11.01 4.55
C GLY A 185 -9.25 -11.79 3.82
N SER A 186 -9.69 -11.34 2.64
CA SER A 186 -10.67 -12.07 1.83
C SER A 186 -10.21 -13.49 1.45
N ALA A 187 -8.90 -13.67 1.21
CA ALA A 187 -8.28 -14.94 0.85
C ALA A 187 -7.86 -15.77 2.07
N LEU A 188 -7.52 -15.12 3.19
CA LEU A 188 -7.07 -15.75 4.44
C LEU A 188 -8.20 -16.11 5.41
N LEU A 189 -9.41 -15.60 5.20
CA LEU A 189 -10.62 -16.03 5.92
C LEU A 189 -11.69 -16.59 4.97
N PRO A 190 -11.39 -17.64 4.17
CA PRO A 190 -12.39 -18.22 3.29
C PRO A 190 -13.23 -19.23 4.06
N TYR A 191 -14.53 -18.99 4.18
CA TYR A 191 -15.45 -19.98 4.73
C TYR A 191 -16.72 -20.06 3.88
N PRO A 192 -16.82 -20.96 2.89
CA PRO A 192 -18.06 -21.18 2.15
C PRO A 192 -19.14 -21.77 3.06
N ILE A 193 -20.41 -21.42 2.83
CA ILE A 193 -21.52 -21.94 3.65
C ILE A 193 -21.83 -23.38 3.24
N PRO A 194 -21.78 -24.37 4.14
CA PRO A 194 -22.10 -25.75 3.79
C PRO A 194 -23.51 -25.88 3.17
N PRO A 195 -23.70 -26.75 2.15
CA PRO A 195 -22.75 -27.71 1.61
C PRO A 195 -21.84 -27.16 0.49
N LEU A 196 -21.79 -25.84 0.26
CA LEU A 196 -20.91 -25.25 -0.75
C LEU A 196 -19.44 -25.52 -0.41
N SER A 197 -18.69 -26.07 -1.36
CA SER A 197 -17.25 -26.30 -1.19
C SER A 197 -16.42 -25.04 -1.47
N LEU A 198 -15.17 -25.03 -1.00
CA LEU A 198 -14.22 -23.94 -1.29
C LEU A 198 -13.98 -23.81 -2.79
N ASN A 199 -13.79 -24.94 -3.48
CA ASN A 199 -13.55 -24.98 -4.91
C ASN A 199 -14.73 -24.40 -5.71
N GLU A 200 -15.97 -24.78 -5.40
CA GLU A 200 -17.16 -24.25 -6.08
C GLU A 200 -17.29 -22.73 -5.90
N LYS A 201 -17.05 -22.23 -4.70
CA LYS A 201 -17.04 -20.78 -4.43
C LYS A 201 -15.94 -20.06 -5.21
N SER A 202 -14.75 -20.65 -5.26
CA SER A 202 -13.59 -20.11 -5.98
C SER A 202 -13.87 -20.03 -7.49
N GLU A 203 -14.37 -21.11 -8.09
CA GLU A 203 -14.70 -21.15 -9.52
C GLU A 203 -15.83 -20.18 -9.89
N MET A 204 -16.83 -20.01 -9.03
CA MET A 204 -17.88 -19.00 -9.25
C MET A 204 -17.32 -17.58 -9.25
N THR A 205 -16.42 -17.29 -8.30
CA THR A 205 -15.74 -16.00 -8.19
C THR A 205 -14.86 -15.73 -9.41
N LYS A 206 -14.10 -16.73 -9.88
CA LYS A 206 -13.28 -16.64 -11.09
C LYS A 206 -14.14 -16.43 -12.33
N SER A 207 -15.28 -17.11 -12.43
CA SER A 207 -16.20 -16.98 -13.56
C SER A 207 -16.79 -15.57 -13.65
N LEU A 208 -17.20 -14.99 -12.53
CA LEU A 208 -17.64 -13.59 -12.47
C LEU A 208 -16.52 -12.63 -12.87
N SER A 209 -15.30 -12.84 -12.36
CA SER A 209 -14.14 -12.00 -12.69
C SER A 209 -13.81 -12.06 -14.19
N ARG A 210 -13.80 -13.26 -14.79
CA ARG A 210 -13.60 -13.45 -16.24
C ARG A 210 -14.71 -12.80 -17.08
N ALA A 211 -15.93 -12.74 -16.55
CA ALA A 211 -17.06 -12.08 -17.19
C ALA A 211 -17.05 -10.55 -17.04
N GLY A 212 -16.03 -9.97 -16.38
CA GLY A 212 -15.90 -8.52 -16.20
C GLY A 212 -16.77 -7.97 -15.06
N ALA A 213 -17.09 -8.78 -14.04
CA ALA A 213 -17.73 -8.29 -12.83
C ALA A 213 -16.82 -7.28 -12.10
N THR A 214 -17.40 -6.16 -11.67
CA THR A 214 -16.70 -5.18 -10.84
C THR A 214 -16.34 -5.75 -9.48
N ILE A 215 -15.38 -5.13 -8.77
CA ILE A 215 -14.98 -5.57 -7.43
C ILE A 215 -16.15 -5.53 -6.43
N THR A 216 -17.03 -4.52 -6.56
CA THR A 216 -18.25 -4.40 -5.75
C THR A 216 -19.18 -5.58 -6.01
N GLU A 217 -19.44 -5.93 -7.27
CA GLU A 217 -20.30 -7.07 -7.62
C GLU A 217 -19.71 -8.40 -7.16
N LEU A 218 -18.40 -8.58 -7.31
CA LEU A 218 -17.69 -9.76 -6.79
C LEU A 218 -17.86 -9.88 -5.27
N ASN A 219 -17.67 -8.77 -4.54
CA ASN A 219 -17.79 -8.76 -3.09
C ASN A 219 -19.23 -9.02 -2.63
N THR A 220 -20.23 -8.47 -3.31
CA THR A 220 -21.65 -8.75 -3.03
C THR A 220 -21.95 -10.25 -3.11
N VAL A 221 -21.52 -10.92 -4.19
CA VAL A 221 -21.70 -12.38 -4.30
C VAL A 221 -20.88 -13.14 -3.26
N ARG A 222 -19.62 -12.74 -3.03
CA ARG A 222 -18.72 -13.38 -2.05
C ARG A 222 -19.27 -13.34 -0.63
N LYS A 223 -19.89 -12.23 -0.22
CA LYS A 223 -20.53 -12.06 1.10
C LYS A 223 -21.66 -13.09 1.26
N GLU A 224 -22.55 -13.23 0.27
CA GLU A 224 -23.66 -14.18 0.36
C GLU A 224 -23.25 -15.65 0.37
N LEU A 225 -22.12 -15.98 -0.24
CA LEU A 225 -21.57 -17.34 -0.25
C LEU A 225 -20.63 -17.63 0.93
N SER A 226 -20.48 -16.72 1.89
CA SER A 226 -19.56 -16.88 3.03
C SER A 226 -20.27 -16.94 4.37
N LEU A 227 -19.78 -17.79 5.26
CA LEU A 227 -20.20 -17.80 6.66
C LEU A 227 -19.61 -16.63 7.44
N THR A 228 -18.38 -16.23 7.11
CA THR A 228 -17.62 -15.23 7.89
C THR A 228 -17.68 -13.80 7.34
N LYS A 229 -18.19 -13.56 6.13
CA LYS A 229 -18.14 -12.25 5.45
C LYS A 229 -19.47 -11.49 5.58
N GLY A 230 -19.43 -10.17 5.43
CA GLY A 230 -20.60 -9.30 5.56
C GLY A 230 -21.26 -9.42 6.93
N GLY A 231 -20.47 -9.35 8.00
CA GLY A 231 -20.92 -9.41 9.39
C GLY A 231 -20.98 -10.81 9.97
N GLY A 232 -20.82 -11.84 9.14
CA GLY A 232 -20.98 -13.22 9.58
C GLY A 232 -20.00 -13.64 10.68
N LEU A 233 -18.81 -13.04 10.77
CA LEU A 233 -17.91 -13.30 11.90
C LEU A 233 -18.48 -12.77 13.21
N ALA A 234 -19.02 -11.55 13.20
CA ALA A 234 -19.65 -10.94 14.37
C ALA A 234 -20.93 -11.67 14.79
N GLU A 235 -21.66 -12.28 13.85
CA GLU A 235 -22.87 -13.06 14.12
C GLU A 235 -22.59 -14.43 14.76
N LEU A 236 -21.38 -14.98 14.60
CA LEU A 236 -21.01 -16.29 15.14
C LEU A 236 -20.71 -16.30 16.65
N THR A 237 -20.64 -15.13 17.28
CA THR A 237 -20.30 -15.01 18.69
C THR A 237 -21.05 -13.88 19.37
N LYS A 238 -21.20 -13.99 20.69
CA LYS A 238 -21.72 -12.92 21.53
C LYS A 238 -20.63 -12.19 22.33
N ALA A 239 -19.38 -12.66 22.25
CA ALA A 239 -18.25 -12.03 22.90
C ALA A 239 -18.04 -10.60 22.43
N ARG A 240 -17.52 -9.74 23.29
CA ARG A 240 -17.22 -8.37 22.91
C ARG A 240 -16.07 -8.36 21.90
N ILE A 241 -16.29 -7.78 20.73
CA ILE A 241 -15.33 -7.75 19.63
C ILE A 241 -14.67 -6.37 19.56
N VAL A 242 -13.35 -6.35 19.51
CA VAL A 242 -12.56 -5.17 19.20
C VAL A 242 -11.65 -5.45 18.01
N SER A 243 -11.92 -4.83 16.88
CA SER A 243 -11.14 -5.03 15.65
C SER A 243 -10.04 -3.98 15.51
N PHE A 244 -8.84 -4.43 15.20
CA PHE A 244 -7.70 -3.61 14.79
C PHE A 244 -7.49 -3.78 13.29
N ILE A 245 -7.70 -2.71 12.53
CA ILE A 245 -7.75 -2.74 11.07
C ILE A 245 -6.63 -1.89 10.49
N LEU A 246 -5.77 -2.51 9.70
CA LEU A 246 -4.84 -1.83 8.80
C LEU A 246 -5.40 -1.87 7.39
N SER A 247 -5.83 -0.72 6.89
CA SER A 247 -6.55 -0.62 5.63
C SER A 247 -5.62 -0.44 4.43
N ASP A 248 -5.79 -1.30 3.44
CA ASP A 248 -5.17 -1.23 2.11
C ASP A 248 -6.18 -0.84 1.01
N ILE A 249 -7.26 -0.16 1.39
CA ILE A 249 -8.35 0.25 0.47
C ILE A 249 -8.59 1.76 0.60
N ILE A 250 -8.65 2.44 -0.54
CA ILE A 250 -8.98 3.87 -0.66
C ILE A 250 -10.27 4.20 0.13
N ASN A 251 -10.23 5.27 0.92
CA ASN A 251 -11.31 5.76 1.79
C ASN A 251 -11.71 4.81 2.94
N ASN A 252 -10.97 3.73 3.15
CA ASN A 252 -11.13 2.81 4.28
C ASN A 252 -12.57 2.24 4.52
N PRO A 253 -13.33 1.82 3.48
CA PRO A 253 -14.68 1.28 3.65
C PRO A 253 -14.67 -0.07 4.38
N LEU A 254 -15.13 -0.10 5.63
CA LEU A 254 -15.11 -1.28 6.50
C LEU A 254 -15.82 -2.51 5.92
N ASP A 255 -16.86 -2.31 5.11
CA ASP A 255 -17.62 -3.39 4.49
C ASP A 255 -16.91 -4.05 3.30
N MET A 256 -15.89 -3.37 2.75
CA MET A 256 -15.02 -3.91 1.71
C MET A 256 -13.74 -4.51 2.26
N ILE A 257 -13.19 -3.95 3.35
CA ILE A 257 -11.98 -4.49 3.99
C ILE A 257 -12.24 -5.93 4.46
N ALA A 258 -11.50 -6.88 3.89
CA ALA A 258 -11.71 -8.32 4.08
C ALA A 258 -13.16 -8.80 3.80
N SER A 259 -13.93 -8.07 2.99
CA SER A 259 -15.38 -8.25 2.78
C SER A 259 -16.23 -8.07 4.06
N GLY A 260 -15.80 -7.18 4.96
CA GLY A 260 -16.56 -6.72 6.12
C GLY A 260 -17.00 -7.82 7.09
N PRO A 261 -16.10 -8.66 7.63
CA PRO A 261 -16.50 -9.76 8.51
C PRO A 261 -17.15 -9.28 9.82
N THR A 262 -16.81 -8.08 10.29
CA THR A 262 -17.25 -7.48 11.56
C THR A 262 -18.24 -6.33 11.40
N VAL A 263 -18.80 -6.13 10.20
CA VAL A 263 -19.79 -5.08 9.92
C VAL A 263 -21.01 -5.65 9.20
N PRO A 264 -22.24 -5.19 9.51
CA PRO A 264 -23.45 -5.71 8.86
C PRO A 264 -23.38 -5.61 7.33
N ASN A 265 -23.90 -6.63 6.62
CA ASN A 265 -24.00 -6.55 5.17
C ASN A 265 -25.08 -5.54 4.74
N ARG A 266 -24.68 -4.48 4.04
CA ARG A 266 -25.57 -3.43 3.53
C ARG A 266 -25.95 -3.59 2.06
N ASP A 267 -25.54 -4.68 1.41
CA ASP A 267 -25.95 -4.98 0.05
C ASP A 267 -27.48 -5.08 -0.06
N THR A 268 -28.03 -4.61 -1.19
CA THR A 268 -29.47 -4.73 -1.44
C THR A 268 -29.91 -6.19 -1.45
N PRO A 269 -31.01 -6.56 -0.77
CA PRO A 269 -31.55 -7.92 -0.82
C PRO A 269 -31.75 -8.40 -2.27
N GLY A 270 -31.26 -9.61 -2.57
CA GLY A 270 -31.31 -10.19 -3.92
C GLY A 270 -30.28 -9.64 -4.91
N ALA A 271 -29.39 -8.72 -4.52
CA ALA A 271 -28.35 -8.19 -5.41
C ALA A 271 -27.43 -9.30 -5.95
N ALA A 272 -26.99 -10.24 -5.11
CA ALA A 272 -26.16 -11.36 -5.54
C ALA A 272 -26.85 -12.22 -6.61
N GLU A 273 -28.16 -12.48 -6.48
CA GLU A 273 -28.94 -13.21 -7.49
C GLU A 273 -29.02 -12.44 -8.82
N LYS A 274 -29.25 -11.12 -8.75
CA LYS A 274 -29.27 -10.25 -9.93
C LYS A 274 -27.91 -10.23 -10.65
N ILE A 275 -26.81 -10.18 -9.90
CA ILE A 275 -25.45 -10.20 -10.46
C ILE A 275 -25.17 -11.53 -11.16
N LEU A 276 -25.49 -12.66 -10.52
CA LEU A 276 -25.30 -13.97 -11.15
C LEU A 276 -26.11 -14.11 -12.45
N LYS A 277 -27.34 -13.58 -12.48
CA LYS A 277 -28.17 -13.51 -13.71
C LYS A 277 -27.55 -12.57 -14.75
N LYS A 278 -27.09 -11.38 -14.38
CA LYS A 278 -26.43 -10.41 -15.27
C LYS A 278 -25.27 -11.03 -16.04
N TYR A 279 -24.47 -11.86 -15.38
CA TYR A 279 -23.30 -12.52 -15.97
C TYR A 279 -23.55 -13.96 -16.45
N ASN A 280 -24.81 -14.40 -16.50
CA ASN A 280 -25.21 -15.76 -16.93
C ASN A 280 -24.47 -16.90 -16.21
N ILE A 281 -24.20 -16.73 -14.90
CA ILE A 281 -23.50 -17.73 -14.10
C ILE A 281 -24.49 -18.81 -13.64
N SER A 282 -24.35 -20.02 -14.18
CA SER A 282 -25.16 -21.17 -13.79
C SER A 282 -24.87 -21.59 -12.35
N THR A 283 -25.93 -21.85 -11.57
CA THR A 283 -25.82 -22.26 -10.16
C THR A 283 -26.74 -23.42 -9.84
N LYS A 284 -26.26 -24.32 -8.99
CA LYS A 284 -27.05 -25.44 -8.44
C LYS A 284 -28.12 -24.91 -7.47
N ASP A 285 -29.23 -25.62 -7.32
CA ASP A 285 -30.38 -25.13 -6.54
C ASP A 285 -30.07 -24.88 -5.05
N TYR A 286 -29.16 -25.65 -4.44
CA TYR A 286 -28.75 -25.37 -3.06
C TYR A 286 -27.97 -24.05 -2.94
N VAL A 287 -27.24 -23.62 -3.97
CA VAL A 287 -26.55 -22.32 -3.97
C VAL A 287 -27.57 -21.19 -4.04
N LYS A 288 -28.62 -21.33 -4.84
CA LYS A 288 -29.73 -20.37 -4.87
C LYS A 288 -30.38 -20.25 -3.49
N LYS A 289 -30.63 -21.37 -2.80
CA LYS A 289 -31.14 -21.39 -1.42
C LYS A 289 -30.20 -20.67 -0.45
N ILE A 290 -28.88 -20.84 -0.59
CA ILE A 290 -27.89 -20.12 0.22
C ILE A 290 -28.01 -18.61 0.00
N ILE A 291 -28.09 -18.15 -1.24
CA ILE A 291 -28.16 -16.71 -1.57
C ILE A 291 -29.50 -16.09 -1.14
N GLN A 292 -30.58 -16.87 -1.15
CA GLN A 292 -31.92 -16.42 -0.79
C GLN A 292 -32.21 -16.49 0.72
N ARG A 293 -31.25 -16.94 1.54
CA ARG A 293 -31.43 -17.03 2.99
C ARG A 293 -31.66 -15.64 3.60
N LYS A 294 -32.53 -15.57 4.60
CA LYS A 294 -32.68 -14.34 5.40
C LYS A 294 -31.49 -14.21 6.35
N ARG A 295 -30.82 -13.06 6.33
CA ARG A 295 -29.82 -12.67 7.34
C ARG A 295 -30.54 -12.03 8.52
N ILE A 296 -30.18 -12.44 9.73
CA ILE A 296 -30.90 -12.10 10.97
C ILE A 296 -30.72 -10.61 11.33
N HIS A 297 -29.63 -9.99 10.88
CA HIS A 297 -29.26 -8.62 11.24
C HIS A 297 -29.03 -7.68 10.04
N SER A 298 -29.61 -7.97 8.87
CA SER A 298 -29.41 -7.14 7.66
C SER A 298 -29.93 -5.70 7.77
N SER A 299 -30.80 -5.41 8.74
CA SER A 299 -31.31 -4.05 9.00
C SER A 299 -30.53 -3.27 10.04
N MET A 300 -29.54 -3.89 10.71
CA MET A 300 -28.72 -3.19 11.71
C MET A 300 -27.70 -2.29 11.02
N LEU A 301 -27.52 -1.08 11.55
CA LEU A 301 -26.45 -0.18 11.09
C LEU A 301 -25.07 -0.69 11.54
N GLU A 302 -25.00 -1.17 12.79
CA GLU A 302 -23.79 -1.68 13.45
C GLU A 302 -24.17 -2.80 14.45
N PHE A 303 -23.19 -3.63 14.82
CA PHE A 303 -23.36 -4.64 15.86
C PHE A 303 -23.02 -4.06 17.24
N PRO A 304 -23.91 -4.12 18.24
CA PRO A 304 -23.68 -3.48 19.54
C PRO A 304 -22.46 -4.00 20.31
N HIS A 305 -22.10 -5.27 20.11
CA HIS A 305 -20.95 -5.91 20.76
C HIS A 305 -19.64 -5.73 20.00
N VAL A 306 -19.62 -4.95 18.91
CA VAL A 306 -18.45 -4.80 18.02
C VAL A 306 -17.98 -3.35 17.97
N ILE A 307 -16.69 -3.14 18.19
CA ILE A 307 -16.01 -1.86 17.95
C ILE A 307 -14.90 -2.09 16.93
N ASN A 308 -14.90 -1.32 15.84
CA ASN A 308 -13.88 -1.41 14.79
C ASN A 308 -12.98 -0.18 14.83
N HIS A 309 -11.66 -0.38 14.95
CA HIS A 309 -10.66 0.67 14.90
C HIS A 309 -9.80 0.52 13.65
N ILE A 310 -9.86 1.50 12.74
CA ILE A 310 -8.84 1.67 11.71
C ILE A 310 -7.63 2.28 12.40
N ILE A 311 -6.62 1.45 12.65
CA ILE A 311 -5.40 1.87 13.36
C ILE A 311 -4.33 2.41 12.41
N GLY A 312 -4.42 2.08 11.13
CA GLY A 312 -3.52 2.59 10.10
C GLY A 312 -4.17 2.54 8.72
N SER A 313 -3.77 3.49 7.89
CA SER A 313 -4.30 3.72 6.55
C SER A 313 -3.28 4.50 5.72
N ASN A 314 -3.60 4.75 4.46
CA ASN A 314 -2.77 5.59 3.60
C ASN A 314 -2.66 7.01 4.16
N GLU A 315 -3.76 7.55 4.70
CA GLU A 315 -3.78 8.86 5.37
C GLU A 315 -2.78 8.94 6.52
N THR A 316 -2.66 7.88 7.33
CA THR A 316 -1.67 7.81 8.41
C THR A 316 -0.25 7.91 7.88
N ALA A 317 0.05 7.20 6.79
CA ALA A 317 1.37 7.24 6.16
C ALA A 317 1.68 8.62 5.55
N LEU A 318 0.69 9.26 4.90
CA LEU A 318 0.83 10.61 4.33
C LEU A 318 1.15 11.66 5.40
N LEU A 319 0.48 11.60 6.55
CA LEU A 319 0.80 12.46 7.70
C LEU A 319 2.23 12.21 8.21
N GLY A 320 2.69 10.97 8.17
CA GLY A 320 4.08 10.62 8.47
C GLY A 320 5.10 11.23 7.51
N VAL A 321 4.79 11.24 6.21
CA VAL A 321 5.60 11.93 5.18
C VAL A 321 5.66 13.42 5.46
N GLU A 322 4.51 14.06 5.69
CA GLU A 322 4.39 15.50 5.94
C GLU A 322 5.16 15.94 7.19
N ALA A 323 5.01 15.19 8.29
CA ALA A 323 5.76 15.43 9.53
C ALA A 323 7.27 15.24 9.34
N SER A 324 7.66 14.21 8.57
CA SER A 324 9.07 13.97 8.23
C SER A 324 9.66 15.14 7.45
N LEU A 325 9.01 15.60 6.39
CA LEU A 325 9.48 16.73 5.58
C LEU A 325 9.60 18.01 6.41
N SER A 326 8.64 18.27 7.29
CA SER A 326 8.63 19.40 8.21
C SER A 326 9.79 19.36 9.22
N SER A 327 10.21 18.17 9.67
CA SER A 327 11.31 17.99 10.64
C SER A 327 12.71 17.99 10.02
N GLN A 328 12.81 17.78 8.70
CA GLN A 328 14.09 17.62 7.98
C GLN A 328 14.70 18.95 7.51
N THR A 329 14.01 20.08 7.68
CA THR A 329 14.44 21.36 7.13
C THR A 329 14.73 22.39 8.21
N SER A 330 15.93 22.97 8.18
CA SER A 330 16.30 24.12 9.03
C SER A 330 15.65 25.44 8.59
N SER A 331 15.06 25.44 7.38
CA SER A 331 14.31 26.56 6.78
C SER A 331 12.82 26.20 6.70
N PRO A 332 11.92 27.19 6.57
CA PRO A 332 10.52 26.93 6.28
C PRO A 332 10.39 26.01 5.06
N CYS A 333 9.52 25.03 5.14
CA CYS A 333 9.24 24.05 4.12
C CYS A 333 7.74 23.95 4.00
N LEU A 334 7.20 24.06 2.79
CA LEU A 334 5.76 24.00 2.58
C LEU A 334 5.41 22.63 2.03
N SER A 335 4.90 21.76 2.91
CA SER A 335 4.36 20.47 2.53
C SER A 335 2.84 20.50 2.54
N LEU A 336 2.22 19.88 1.54
CA LEU A 336 0.76 19.80 1.42
C LEU A 336 0.33 18.41 0.94
N ILE A 337 -0.46 17.73 1.76
CA ILE A 337 -1.17 16.52 1.34
C ILE A 337 -2.37 16.92 0.46
N LEU A 338 -2.35 16.46 -0.80
CA LEU A 338 -3.36 16.79 -1.80
C LEU A 338 -4.47 15.75 -1.88
N THR A 339 -4.16 14.47 -1.78
CA THR A 339 -5.16 13.39 -1.80
C THR A 339 -4.61 12.11 -1.18
N SER A 340 -5.50 11.27 -0.65
CA SER A 340 -5.26 9.88 -0.25
C SER A 340 -6.01 8.87 -1.13
N SER A 341 -6.56 9.35 -2.25
CA SER A 341 -7.45 8.59 -3.13
C SER A 341 -7.01 8.55 -4.59
N LEU A 342 -5.73 8.86 -4.86
CA LEU A 342 -5.15 8.82 -6.19
C LEU A 342 -5.40 7.45 -6.83
N LYS A 343 -5.98 7.45 -8.03
CA LYS A 343 -6.34 6.25 -8.78
C LYS A 343 -6.32 6.56 -10.26
N GLY A 344 -6.22 5.52 -11.09
CA GLY A 344 -6.18 5.64 -12.53
C GLY A 344 -5.03 4.85 -13.14
N GLU A 345 -4.90 4.95 -14.46
CA GLU A 345 -3.81 4.33 -15.20
C GLU A 345 -2.48 5.04 -14.86
N ALA A 346 -1.49 4.30 -14.38
CA ALA A 346 -0.25 4.83 -13.82
C ALA A 346 0.49 5.78 -14.78
N SER A 347 0.61 5.40 -16.05
CA SER A 347 1.22 6.24 -17.09
C SER A 347 0.43 7.54 -17.32
N LYS A 348 -0.91 7.47 -17.41
CA LYS A 348 -1.74 8.69 -17.57
C LYS A 348 -1.61 9.63 -16.37
N ILE A 349 -1.62 9.09 -15.15
CA ILE A 349 -1.39 9.87 -13.94
C ILE A 349 0.02 10.48 -13.97
N GLY A 350 1.02 9.75 -14.46
CA GLY A 350 2.37 10.26 -14.64
C GLY A 350 2.44 11.52 -15.53
N THR A 351 1.73 11.52 -16.67
CA THR A 351 1.56 12.71 -17.53
C THR A 351 0.86 13.85 -16.79
N LYS A 352 -0.24 13.57 -16.08
CA LYS A 352 -0.96 14.58 -15.29
C LYS A 352 -0.13 15.19 -14.17
N MET A 353 0.76 14.41 -13.55
CA MET A 353 1.74 14.94 -12.58
C MET A 353 2.69 15.95 -13.24
N ALA A 354 3.14 15.70 -14.47
CA ALA A 354 3.97 16.65 -15.22
C ALA A 354 3.18 17.91 -15.61
N GLU A 355 1.94 17.78 -16.07
CA GLU A 355 1.05 18.92 -16.35
C GLU A 355 0.86 19.81 -15.11
N LEU A 356 0.69 19.20 -13.92
CA LEU A 356 0.59 19.94 -12.65
C LEU A 356 1.89 20.71 -12.34
N VAL A 357 3.05 20.07 -12.54
CA VAL A 357 4.34 20.74 -12.36
C VAL A 357 4.47 21.92 -13.31
N VAL A 358 4.11 21.76 -14.58
CA VAL A 358 4.17 22.83 -15.58
C VAL A 358 3.32 24.02 -15.14
N ALA A 359 2.05 23.78 -14.78
CA ALA A 359 1.15 24.83 -14.31
C ALA A 359 1.71 25.56 -13.09
N ILE A 360 2.22 24.82 -12.09
CA ILE A 360 2.83 25.41 -10.90
C ILE A 360 4.07 26.25 -11.26
N THR A 361 4.96 25.73 -12.11
CA THR A 361 6.20 26.44 -12.48
C THR A 361 5.91 27.71 -13.28
N GLN A 362 4.85 27.73 -14.11
CA GLN A 362 4.40 28.92 -14.81
C GLN A 362 3.90 30.00 -13.84
N ILE A 363 3.08 29.61 -12.85
CA ILE A 363 2.62 30.51 -11.78
C ILE A 363 3.82 31.08 -11.01
N LEU A 364 4.78 30.22 -10.62
CA LEU A 364 6.00 30.67 -9.93
C LEU A 364 6.88 31.59 -10.78
N CYS A 365 6.78 31.53 -12.10
CA CYS A 365 7.44 32.44 -13.04
C CYS A 365 6.63 33.71 -13.33
N GLY A 366 5.50 33.93 -12.64
CA GLY A 366 4.66 35.13 -12.74
C GLY A 366 3.55 35.05 -13.77
N SER A 367 3.13 33.85 -14.21
CA SER A 367 1.90 33.72 -14.99
C SER A 367 0.67 34.03 -14.12
N GLU A 368 -0.35 34.66 -14.72
CA GLU A 368 -1.67 34.89 -14.11
C GLU A 368 -2.60 33.69 -14.29
N ASP A 369 -2.14 32.61 -14.93
CA ASP A 369 -2.93 31.40 -15.13
C ASP A 369 -3.30 30.74 -13.80
N GLU A 370 -4.51 30.18 -13.75
CA GLU A 370 -4.96 29.38 -12.62
C GLU A 370 -4.73 27.89 -12.86
N LEU A 371 -4.64 27.12 -11.76
CA LEU A 371 -4.70 25.67 -11.83
C LEU A 371 -6.03 25.22 -12.44
N CYS A 372 -5.94 24.37 -13.46
CA CYS A 372 -7.11 23.80 -14.13
C CYS A 372 -7.84 22.80 -13.21
N ASP A 373 -9.15 23.01 -13.02
CA ASP A 373 -9.96 22.16 -12.15
C ASP A 373 -10.06 20.71 -12.69
N GLU A 374 -10.08 20.53 -14.02
CA GLU A 374 -10.09 19.20 -14.66
C GLU A 374 -8.82 18.41 -14.34
N LEU A 375 -7.65 19.07 -14.38
CA LEU A 375 -6.38 18.47 -14.00
C LEU A 375 -6.36 18.05 -12.53
N LEU A 376 -6.88 18.90 -11.63
CA LEU A 376 -6.97 18.57 -10.20
C LEU A 376 -7.88 17.36 -9.97
N LEU A 377 -9.03 17.30 -10.67
CA LEU A 377 -9.96 16.17 -10.59
C LEU A 377 -9.34 14.87 -11.11
N ASP A 378 -8.59 14.91 -12.22
CA ASP A 378 -7.86 13.76 -12.75
C ASP A 378 -6.84 13.21 -11.75
N LEU A 379 -6.22 14.08 -10.95
CA LEU A 379 -5.32 13.72 -9.86
C LEU A 379 -6.04 13.41 -8.54
N CYS A 380 -7.37 13.29 -8.56
CA CYS A 380 -8.20 13.05 -7.38
C CYS A 380 -7.99 14.10 -6.27
N VAL A 381 -7.62 15.32 -6.65
CA VAL A 381 -7.48 16.48 -5.76
C VAL A 381 -8.80 17.23 -5.77
N THR A 382 -9.34 17.46 -4.57
CA THR A 382 -10.61 18.15 -4.41
C THR A 382 -10.44 19.65 -4.70
N VAL A 383 -11.47 20.29 -5.27
CA VAL A 383 -11.38 21.70 -5.70
C VAL A 383 -11.11 22.66 -4.52
N ASP A 384 -11.52 22.31 -3.30
CA ASP A 384 -11.19 23.07 -2.09
C ASP A 384 -9.69 23.10 -1.78
N LYS A 385 -8.91 22.11 -2.25
CA LYS A 385 -7.44 22.12 -2.15
C LYS A 385 -6.78 23.10 -3.12
N LYS A 386 -7.47 23.56 -4.18
CA LYS A 386 -6.92 24.55 -5.12
C LYS A 386 -6.44 25.81 -4.41
N LYS A 387 -7.26 26.33 -3.49
CA LYS A 387 -6.90 27.50 -2.67
C LYS A 387 -5.66 27.25 -1.82
N ALA A 388 -5.57 26.09 -1.16
CA ALA A 388 -4.41 25.72 -0.35
C ALA A 388 -3.12 25.61 -1.19
N ILE A 389 -3.22 25.11 -2.43
CA ILE A 389 -2.09 25.12 -3.37
C ILE A 389 -1.71 26.57 -3.69
N THR A 390 -2.64 27.42 -4.11
CA THR A 390 -2.35 28.83 -4.43
C THR A 390 -1.69 29.57 -3.27
N GLU A 391 -2.20 29.43 -2.05
CA GLU A 391 -1.59 30.01 -0.84
C GLU A 391 -0.18 29.47 -0.59
N THR A 392 0.04 28.17 -0.82
CA THR A 392 1.36 27.54 -0.72
C THR A 392 2.34 28.11 -1.74
N LEU A 393 1.91 28.33 -2.98
CA LEU A 393 2.75 28.93 -4.03
C LEU A 393 3.12 30.37 -3.69
N GLN A 394 2.16 31.18 -3.24
CA GLN A 394 2.40 32.56 -2.80
C GLN A 394 3.41 32.62 -1.66
N ASN A 395 3.20 31.81 -0.62
CA ASN A 395 4.12 31.72 0.51
C ASN A 395 5.52 31.28 0.07
N SER A 396 5.62 30.30 -0.84
CA SER A 396 6.91 29.83 -1.38
C SER A 396 7.66 30.96 -2.10
N SER A 397 6.98 31.77 -2.91
CA SER A 397 7.57 32.93 -3.57
C SER A 397 8.06 33.99 -2.58
N GLU A 398 7.34 34.21 -1.48
CA GLU A 398 7.70 35.20 -0.45
C GLU A 398 8.91 34.76 0.40
N ILE A 399 8.91 33.51 0.87
CA ILE A 399 9.93 33.00 1.80
C ILE A 399 11.03 32.18 1.11
N LYS A 400 10.98 32.08 -0.22
CA LYS A 400 11.95 31.38 -1.08
C LYS A 400 12.24 29.96 -0.63
N CYS A 401 11.20 29.16 -0.41
CA CYS A 401 11.33 27.79 0.08
C CYS A 401 10.84 26.73 -0.90
N PRO A 402 11.30 25.46 -0.75
CA PRO A 402 10.76 24.35 -1.52
C PRO A 402 9.29 24.06 -1.20
N ILE A 403 8.57 23.59 -2.22
CA ILE A 403 7.20 23.09 -2.14
C ILE A 403 7.23 21.57 -2.25
N TRP A 404 6.53 20.89 -1.35
CA TRP A 404 6.35 19.45 -1.36
C TRP A 404 4.87 19.11 -1.47
N LEU A 405 4.50 18.44 -2.54
CA LEU A 405 3.14 17.95 -2.75
C LEU A 405 3.13 16.44 -2.52
N ILE A 406 2.19 15.99 -1.70
CA ILE A 406 2.11 14.60 -1.25
C ILE A 406 0.77 14.02 -1.71
N PHE A 407 0.83 12.85 -2.33
CA PHE A 407 -0.34 12.11 -2.79
C PHE A 407 -0.23 10.68 -2.29
N GLY A 408 -1.38 10.04 -2.13
CA GLY A 408 -1.46 8.62 -1.89
C GLY A 408 -2.74 8.04 -2.47
N GLY A 409 -2.77 6.72 -2.56
CA GLY A 409 -3.82 5.97 -3.23
C GLY A 409 -3.24 4.73 -3.89
N GLU A 410 -3.94 4.20 -4.89
CA GLU A 410 -3.54 2.98 -5.59
C GLU A 410 -3.85 3.14 -7.09
N THR A 411 -2.80 3.16 -7.91
CA THR A 411 -2.95 3.20 -9.37
C THR A 411 -2.94 1.80 -9.98
N THR A 412 -3.26 1.70 -11.28
CA THR A 412 -3.24 0.43 -12.01
C THR A 412 -2.39 0.54 -13.26
N VAL A 413 -1.90 -0.61 -13.73
CA VAL A 413 -1.25 -0.75 -15.03
C VAL A 413 -2.07 -1.69 -15.89
N THR A 414 -2.46 -1.22 -17.06
CA THR A 414 -3.02 -2.06 -18.12
C THR A 414 -1.86 -2.72 -18.87
N VAL A 415 -1.56 -3.98 -18.51
CA VAL A 415 -0.45 -4.73 -19.10
C VAL A 415 -0.75 -5.08 -20.56
N GLN A 416 0.03 -4.52 -21.49
CA GLN A 416 -0.03 -4.79 -22.93
C GLN A 416 1.24 -5.45 -23.45
N GLY A 417 2.39 -5.19 -22.83
CA GLY A 417 3.67 -5.79 -23.18
C GLY A 417 4.07 -6.98 -22.31
N SER A 418 5.26 -7.53 -22.60
CA SER A 418 5.89 -8.61 -21.83
C SER A 418 6.98 -8.12 -20.89
N GLY A 419 7.08 -6.80 -20.71
CA GLY A 419 8.06 -6.16 -19.85
C GLY A 419 7.88 -6.49 -18.38
N ARG A 420 8.86 -6.07 -17.58
CA ARG A 420 8.82 -6.15 -16.13
C ARG A 420 8.74 -4.73 -15.56
N GLY A 421 7.81 -4.51 -14.64
CA GLY A 421 7.56 -3.20 -14.07
C GLY A 421 6.46 -3.24 -13.03
N GLY A 422 6.05 -2.06 -12.59
CA GLY A 422 4.93 -1.88 -11.68
C GLY A 422 4.38 -0.46 -11.82
N ARG A 423 3.23 -0.22 -11.20
CA ARG A 423 2.50 1.05 -11.34
C ARG A 423 3.31 2.25 -10.85
N ASN A 424 4.07 2.10 -9.77
CA ASN A 424 4.84 3.21 -9.23
C ASN A 424 6.03 3.55 -10.14
N GLN A 425 6.71 2.54 -10.67
CA GLN A 425 7.78 2.71 -11.66
C GLN A 425 7.24 3.28 -12.99
N GLU A 426 6.12 2.77 -13.49
CA GLU A 426 5.51 3.25 -14.74
C GLU A 426 5.07 4.71 -14.64
N MET A 427 4.46 5.10 -13.51
CA MET A 427 4.11 6.48 -13.23
C MET A 427 5.34 7.39 -13.24
N VAL A 428 6.42 7.02 -12.55
CA VAL A 428 7.65 7.83 -12.50
C VAL A 428 8.30 7.95 -13.88
N LEU A 429 8.32 6.88 -14.66
CA LEU A 429 8.86 6.88 -16.03
C LEU A 429 8.03 7.80 -16.94
N SER A 430 6.70 7.73 -16.83
CA SER A 430 5.83 8.59 -17.61
C SER A 430 5.95 10.06 -17.20
N THR A 431 6.02 10.36 -15.90
CA THR A 431 6.30 11.72 -15.40
C THR A 431 7.63 12.24 -15.91
N SER A 432 8.70 11.42 -15.92
CA SER A 432 10.02 11.88 -16.35
C SER A 432 10.07 12.25 -17.83
N VAL A 433 9.43 11.47 -18.69
CA VAL A 433 9.29 11.77 -20.13
C VAL A 433 8.51 13.06 -20.34
N ALA A 434 7.34 13.17 -19.73
CA ALA A 434 6.48 14.33 -19.89
C ALA A 434 7.14 15.62 -19.35
N LEU A 435 7.87 15.55 -18.23
CA LEU A 435 8.62 16.72 -17.72
C LEU A 435 9.73 17.18 -18.69
N GLU A 436 10.47 16.25 -19.30
CA GLU A 436 11.55 16.61 -20.26
C GLU A 436 10.99 17.27 -21.52
N GLU A 437 9.79 16.88 -21.95
CA GLU A 437 9.10 17.48 -23.10
C GLU A 437 8.50 18.84 -22.75
N GLU A 438 7.64 18.90 -21.74
CA GLU A 438 6.83 20.08 -21.41
C GLU A 438 7.65 21.24 -20.82
N LEU A 439 8.71 20.96 -20.07
CA LEU A 439 9.57 22.00 -19.50
C LEU A 439 10.71 22.40 -20.43
N ARG A 440 10.76 21.85 -21.65
CA ARG A 440 11.77 22.24 -22.64
C ARG A 440 11.56 23.70 -23.03
N GLY A 441 12.55 24.54 -22.72
CA GLY A 441 12.46 25.99 -22.97
C GLY A 441 11.63 26.76 -21.94
N SER A 442 11.20 26.11 -20.84
CA SER A 442 10.61 26.80 -19.71
C SER A 442 11.58 27.82 -19.10
N LYS A 443 11.03 28.93 -18.58
CA LYS A 443 11.79 29.95 -17.84
C LYS A 443 12.10 29.52 -16.40
N PHE A 444 11.51 28.41 -15.93
CA PHE A 444 11.71 27.93 -14.58
C PHE A 444 13.16 27.54 -14.32
N VAL A 445 13.72 28.09 -13.24
CA VAL A 445 15.06 27.78 -12.74
C VAL A 445 14.90 27.16 -11.35
N GLY A 446 15.32 25.90 -11.21
CA GLY A 446 15.03 25.15 -10.00
C GLY A 446 15.23 23.65 -10.16
N GLU A 447 14.75 22.93 -9.15
CA GLU A 447 14.80 21.47 -9.08
C GLU A 447 13.38 20.92 -8.96
N ILE A 448 13.08 19.89 -9.73
CA ILE A 448 11.86 19.10 -9.64
C ILE A 448 12.28 17.66 -9.35
N MET A 449 11.63 17.03 -8.38
CA MET A 449 11.83 15.60 -8.09
C MET A 449 10.50 14.93 -7.85
N PHE A 450 10.36 13.72 -8.35
CA PHE A 450 9.15 12.93 -8.14
C PHE A 450 9.52 11.52 -7.73
N LEU A 451 8.96 11.05 -6.63
CA LEU A 451 9.10 9.69 -6.11
C LEU A 451 7.70 9.07 -6.01
N SER A 452 7.58 7.83 -6.45
CA SER A 452 6.38 7.02 -6.27
C SER A 452 6.80 5.65 -5.74
N GLY A 453 6.12 5.13 -4.72
CA GLY A 453 6.42 3.81 -4.18
C GLY A 453 5.30 3.15 -3.39
N GLY A 454 5.24 1.83 -3.48
CA GLY A 454 4.36 0.96 -2.69
C GLY A 454 4.86 0.83 -1.26
N THR A 455 3.97 1.02 -0.30
CA THR A 455 4.29 0.97 1.13
C THR A 455 4.69 -0.42 1.63
N ASP A 456 4.41 -1.48 0.86
CA ASP A 456 4.84 -2.85 1.15
C ASP A 456 6.28 -3.17 0.74
N GLY A 457 6.92 -2.23 0.05
CA GLY A 457 8.28 -2.36 -0.43
C GLY A 457 8.41 -3.02 -1.81
N ILE A 458 7.29 -3.30 -2.48
CA ILE A 458 7.24 -3.99 -3.76
C ILE A 458 6.34 -3.24 -4.74
N ASP A 459 6.73 -3.21 -6.01
CA ASP A 459 5.95 -2.66 -7.11
C ASP A 459 5.98 -3.63 -8.30
N GLY A 460 4.81 -4.21 -8.60
CA GLY A 460 4.68 -5.30 -9.57
C GLY A 460 5.51 -6.53 -9.20
N PRO A 461 5.87 -7.40 -10.16
CA PRO A 461 6.72 -8.57 -9.91
C PRO A 461 8.22 -8.19 -9.81
N THR A 462 8.57 -7.19 -9.00
CA THR A 462 9.94 -6.66 -8.87
C THR A 462 10.47 -6.71 -7.43
N ASP A 463 11.75 -6.38 -7.22
CA ASP A 463 12.36 -6.22 -5.88
C ASP A 463 12.42 -4.74 -5.43
N ALA A 464 11.81 -3.84 -6.21
CA ALA A 464 11.73 -2.41 -5.93
C ALA A 464 10.33 -2.05 -5.45
N ALA A 465 10.24 -1.08 -4.54
CA ALA A 465 8.99 -0.47 -4.13
C ALA A 465 8.46 0.53 -5.17
N GLY A 466 9.30 0.96 -6.10
CA GLY A 466 9.00 2.05 -7.01
C GLY A 466 10.28 2.66 -7.57
N ALA A 467 10.19 3.93 -7.96
CA ALA A 467 11.32 4.67 -8.51
C ALA A 467 11.24 6.16 -8.14
N PHE A 468 12.26 6.92 -8.54
CA PHE A 468 12.20 8.38 -8.53
C PHE A 468 12.87 8.98 -9.77
N THR A 469 12.50 10.20 -10.09
CA THR A 469 13.08 10.99 -11.18
C THR A 469 13.46 12.40 -10.70
N TYR A 470 14.32 13.07 -11.45
CA TYR A 470 14.68 14.46 -11.24
C TYR A 470 14.76 15.22 -12.58
N TRP A 471 14.46 16.51 -12.49
CA TRP A 471 14.69 17.48 -13.55
C TRP A 471 15.21 18.78 -12.92
N CYS A 472 16.31 19.31 -13.42
CA CYS A 472 16.95 20.49 -12.87
C CYS A 472 17.30 21.47 -14.00
N SER A 473 16.93 22.74 -13.83
CA SER A 473 17.31 23.83 -14.73
C SER A 473 18.16 24.86 -13.99
N SER A 474 19.19 25.35 -14.67
CA SER A 474 20.12 26.35 -14.18
C SER A 474 20.66 27.18 -15.34
N ASN A 475 21.38 28.27 -15.03
CA ASN A 475 22.10 29.06 -16.04
C ASN A 475 23.12 28.25 -16.85
N SER A 476 23.54 27.08 -16.35
CA SER A 476 24.46 26.15 -17.05
C SER A 476 23.75 25.13 -17.94
N GLY A 477 22.42 25.23 -18.06
CA GLY A 477 21.58 24.30 -18.82
C GLY A 477 20.73 23.40 -17.94
N ILE A 478 20.02 22.49 -18.61
CA ILE A 478 19.16 21.48 -18.02
C ILE A 478 19.98 20.23 -17.72
N LYS A 479 19.64 19.56 -16.62
CA LYS A 479 20.08 18.20 -16.29
C LYS A 479 18.88 17.41 -15.81
N SER A 480 18.62 16.27 -16.43
CA SER A 480 17.51 15.41 -16.04
C SER A 480 17.88 13.94 -16.13
N GLN A 481 17.07 13.13 -15.45
CA GLN A 481 17.16 11.68 -15.54
C GLN A 481 16.99 11.16 -16.99
N VAL A 482 16.16 11.82 -17.80
CA VAL A 482 15.94 11.46 -19.22
C VAL A 482 17.19 11.75 -20.06
N GLN A 483 17.85 12.90 -19.86
CA GLN A 483 19.12 13.18 -20.55
C GLN A 483 20.22 12.19 -20.18
N GLU A 484 20.27 11.78 -18.91
CA GLU A 484 21.18 10.74 -18.44
C GLU A 484 20.90 9.39 -19.09
N ALA A 485 19.62 9.03 -19.29
CA ALA A 485 19.20 7.83 -20.00
C ALA A 485 19.62 7.86 -21.48
N GLN A 486 19.42 8.99 -22.16
CA GLN A 486 19.83 9.17 -23.56
C GLN A 486 21.35 9.02 -23.73
N LEU A 487 22.15 9.55 -22.80
CA LEU A 487 23.61 9.37 -22.80
C LEU A 487 24.04 7.90 -22.59
N GLN A 488 23.18 7.08 -21.98
CA GLN A 488 23.39 5.64 -21.79
C GLN A 488 22.74 4.80 -22.90
N GLY A 489 22.16 5.43 -23.93
CA GLY A 489 21.50 4.75 -25.04
C GLY A 489 20.15 4.13 -24.69
N LEU A 490 19.49 4.62 -23.63
CA LEU A 490 18.16 4.20 -23.21
C LEU A 490 17.12 5.21 -23.72
N VAL A 491 16.08 4.71 -24.38
CA VAL A 491 14.94 5.51 -24.86
C VAL A 491 13.74 5.19 -23.98
N PRO A 492 13.35 6.08 -23.05
CA PRO A 492 12.27 5.82 -22.07
C PRO A 492 10.96 5.29 -22.68
N GLU A 493 10.56 5.84 -23.83
CA GLU A 493 9.31 5.54 -24.53
C GLU A 493 9.24 4.09 -24.99
N ASP A 494 10.38 3.53 -25.42
CA ASP A 494 10.48 2.12 -25.85
C ASP A 494 10.17 1.16 -24.70
N PHE A 495 10.53 1.52 -23.46
CA PHE A 495 10.24 0.71 -22.27
C PHE A 495 8.80 0.91 -21.79
N LEU A 496 8.29 2.14 -21.85
CA LEU A 496 6.93 2.46 -21.44
C LEU A 496 5.91 1.72 -22.32
N GLY A 497 6.12 1.68 -23.63
CA GLY A 497 5.23 1.02 -24.58
C GLY A 497 5.09 -0.50 -24.43
N VAL A 498 5.99 -1.14 -23.67
CA VAL A 498 5.96 -2.59 -23.41
C VAL A 498 5.90 -2.95 -21.91
N ASN A 499 5.54 -1.98 -21.06
CA ASN A 499 5.48 -2.12 -19.60
C ASN A 499 6.79 -2.62 -18.95
N ASP A 500 7.95 -2.18 -19.43
CA ASP A 500 9.29 -2.63 -18.99
C ASP A 500 10.06 -1.58 -18.15
N SER A 501 9.33 -0.85 -17.31
CA SER A 501 9.89 0.22 -16.48
C SER A 501 11.01 -0.26 -15.54
N TYR A 502 10.92 -1.48 -15.02
CA TYR A 502 11.95 -2.03 -14.11
C TYR A 502 13.28 -2.21 -14.83
N THR A 503 13.26 -2.69 -16.06
CA THR A 503 14.48 -2.89 -16.85
C THR A 503 15.10 -1.54 -17.19
N TYR A 504 14.30 -0.54 -17.58
CA TYR A 504 14.76 0.84 -17.78
C TYR A 504 15.54 1.35 -16.56
N PHE A 505 14.90 1.36 -15.38
CA PHE A 505 15.53 1.89 -14.17
C PHE A 505 16.71 1.03 -13.69
N SER A 506 16.69 -0.27 -13.92
CA SER A 506 17.80 -1.18 -13.57
C SER A 506 19.05 -0.91 -14.40
N GLN A 507 18.87 -0.62 -15.70
CA GLN A 507 19.98 -0.28 -16.59
C GLN A 507 20.49 1.14 -16.33
N LEU A 508 19.56 2.09 -16.14
CA LEU A 508 19.87 3.49 -15.93
C LEU A 508 20.70 3.70 -14.66
N SER A 509 21.94 4.15 -14.86
CA SER A 509 22.88 4.48 -13.78
C SER A 509 23.01 3.34 -12.78
N SER A 510 23.00 2.10 -13.30
CA SER A 510 23.09 0.86 -12.52
C SER A 510 22.05 0.75 -11.39
N GLY A 511 20.80 1.17 -11.64
CA GLY A 511 19.71 0.96 -10.68
C GLY A 511 19.57 2.06 -9.62
N GLN A 512 20.33 3.16 -9.72
CA GLN A 512 20.35 4.23 -8.71
C GLN A 512 18.97 4.89 -8.47
N PHE A 513 18.12 4.88 -9.50
CA PHE A 513 16.78 5.49 -9.49
C PHE A 513 15.67 4.55 -8.99
N LEU A 514 16.00 3.29 -8.71
CA LEU A 514 15.07 2.37 -8.06
C LEU A 514 14.97 2.68 -6.56
N LEU A 515 13.75 2.62 -6.03
CA LEU A 515 13.48 2.67 -4.61
C LEU A 515 13.45 1.24 -4.07
N LYS A 516 14.50 0.79 -3.38
CA LYS A 516 14.63 -0.58 -2.86
C LYS A 516 14.75 -0.62 -1.33
N PRO A 517 13.67 -0.36 -0.58
CA PRO A 517 13.68 -0.43 0.88
C PRO A 517 13.66 -1.89 1.41
N GLY A 518 13.43 -2.87 0.52
CA GLY A 518 13.09 -4.24 0.89
C GLY A 518 11.64 -4.34 1.38
N HIS A 519 11.19 -5.56 1.69
CA HIS A 519 9.87 -5.76 2.28
C HIS A 519 9.72 -4.93 3.55
N THR A 520 8.67 -4.15 3.67
CA THR A 520 8.48 -3.24 4.82
C THR A 520 7.72 -3.91 5.96
N GLY A 521 6.91 -4.93 5.67
CA GLY A 521 6.06 -5.64 6.65
C GLY A 521 4.70 -4.98 6.89
N THR A 522 4.34 -3.97 6.11
CA THR A 522 3.05 -3.27 6.13
C THR A 522 2.51 -3.09 4.71
N ASN A 523 1.25 -2.70 4.54
CA ASN A 523 0.70 -2.30 3.24
C ASN A 523 -0.51 -1.39 3.47
N VAL A 524 -0.38 -0.13 3.04
CA VAL A 524 -1.45 0.88 3.01
C VAL A 524 -1.45 1.61 1.67
N MET A 525 -1.29 0.85 0.57
CA MET A 525 -1.24 1.34 -0.83
C MET A 525 0.08 2.08 -1.18
N ASP A 526 0.02 3.05 -2.08
CA ASP A 526 1.17 3.81 -2.59
C ASP A 526 1.31 5.21 -1.95
N LEU A 527 2.53 5.72 -1.93
CA LEU A 527 2.86 7.11 -1.59
C LEU A 527 3.60 7.77 -2.75
N GLN A 528 3.19 8.97 -3.12
CA GLN A 528 3.87 9.83 -4.08
C GLN A 528 4.29 11.14 -3.44
N ILE A 529 5.52 11.56 -3.72
CA ILE A 529 6.09 12.80 -3.20
C ILE A 529 6.66 13.57 -4.38
N LEU A 530 6.22 14.83 -4.53
CA LEU A 530 6.65 15.74 -5.57
C LEU A 530 7.32 16.96 -4.91
N LEU A 531 8.56 17.23 -5.29
CA LEU A 531 9.31 18.43 -4.92
C LEU A 531 9.30 19.41 -6.08
N ILE A 532 8.99 20.68 -5.80
CA ILE A 532 9.27 21.81 -6.67
C ILE A 532 10.08 22.82 -5.84
N ASN A 533 11.36 22.96 -6.17
CA ASN A 533 12.31 23.81 -5.45
C ASN A 533 12.79 24.93 -6.38
N PRO A 534 12.12 26.09 -6.39
CA PRO A 534 12.54 27.21 -7.21
C PRO A 534 13.86 27.80 -6.70
N LYS A 535 14.85 27.98 -7.57
CA LYS A 535 16.11 28.66 -7.23
C LYS A 535 15.98 30.14 -7.56
N LEU A 536 15.33 30.88 -6.65
CA LEU A 536 15.01 32.31 -6.75
C LEU A 536 16.11 33.26 -6.27
#